data_AF-A0A7Y0XXH8-F1
#
_entry.id   AF-A0A7Y0XXH8-F1
#
_cell.length_a   1.000
_cell.length_b   1.000
_cell.length_c   1.000
_cell.angle_alpha   90.00
_cell.angle_beta   90.00
_cell.angle_gamma   90.00
#
_symmetry.space_group_name_H-M   'P 1'
#
loop_
_entity.id
_entity.type
_entity.pdbx_description
1 polymer ?
#
loop_
_entity_poly.entity_id
_entity_poly.type
_entity_poly.pdbx_seq_one_letter_code
_entity_poly.pdbx_strand_id
1 'polypeptide(L)' 'MNLTNMERVIVQCGNTETYEIVPAKKISDTDKYFSNTKLLQALKEAEEDIAAGSVREVKDVKQIWEGIQ' A
#
# COMPACT_ATOMS: atom_id res chain seq x y z
N MET A 1 7.96 -9.24 -18.37
CA MET A 1 7.78 -9.00 -16.92
C MET A 1 9.14 -8.87 -16.29
N ASN A 2 9.47 -7.70 -15.75
CA ASN A 2 10.73 -7.45 -15.07
C ASN A 2 10.53 -7.84 -13.59
N LEU A 3 10.87 -9.08 -13.22
CA LEU A 3 10.84 -9.60 -11.84
C LEU A 3 12.01 -9.03 -10.99
N THR A 4 12.61 -7.92 -11.43
CA THR A 4 13.91 -7.49 -10.99
C THR A 4 13.76 -6.68 -9.71
N ASN A 5 14.29 -7.26 -8.62
CA ASN A 5 14.59 -6.66 -7.31
C ASN A 5 13.50 -6.72 -6.22
N MET A 6 13.04 -7.92 -5.88
CA MET A 6 12.53 -8.19 -4.53
C MET A 6 13.49 -9.10 -3.74
N GLU A 7 14.79 -8.83 -3.83
CA GLU A 7 15.74 -9.40 -2.88
C GLU A 7 15.47 -8.76 -1.51
N ARG A 8 15.05 -9.58 -0.54
CA ARG A 8 14.80 -9.17 0.84
C ARG A 8 15.93 -9.69 1.71
N VAL A 9 16.55 -8.79 2.47
CA VAL A 9 17.62 -9.16 3.41
C VAL A 9 17.03 -9.23 4.81
N ILE A 10 16.99 -10.44 5.36
CA ILE A 10 16.47 -10.72 6.69
C ILE A 10 17.66 -11.10 7.58
N VAL A 11 17.85 -10.36 8.67
CA VAL A 11 18.87 -10.63 9.69
C VAL A 11 18.21 -11.26 10.89
N GLN A 12 18.60 -12.49 11.22
CA GLN A 12 18.15 -13.17 12.42
C GLN A 12 19.21 -13.05 13.52
N CYS A 13 18.87 -12.42 14.64
CA CYS A 13 19.71 -12.29 15.81
C CYS A 13 19.27 -13.31 16.87
N GLY A 14 19.99 -14.42 16.97
CA GLY A 14 19.63 -15.52 17.86
C GLY A 14 18.36 -16.25 17.42
N ASN A 15 17.57 -16.76 18.37
CA ASN A 15 16.34 -17.51 18.08
C ASN A 15 15.05 -16.68 18.22
N THR A 16 15.16 -15.41 18.64
CA THR A 16 14.02 -14.62 19.09
C THR A 16 13.75 -13.37 18.26
N GLU A 17 14.77 -12.84 17.57
CA GLU A 17 14.63 -11.56 16.88
C GLU A 17 15.03 -11.66 15.41
N THR A 18 14.17 -11.12 14.55
CA THR A 18 14.33 -11.10 13.11
C THR A 18 14.09 -9.68 12.62
N TYR A 19 15.05 -9.12 11.89
CA TYR A 19 15.03 -7.76 11.38
C TYR A 19 15.07 -7.79 9.85
N GLU A 20 14.30 -6.93 9.20
CA GLU A 20 14.39 -6.72 7.75
C GLU A 20 15.24 -5.49 7.46
N ILE A 21 16.30 -5.64 6.66
CA ILE A 21 17.06 -4.50 6.17
C ILE A 21 16.34 -3.93 4.96
N VAL A 22 15.74 -2.76 5.13
CA VAL A 22 15.11 -2.01 4.06
C VAL A 22 15.97 -0.79 3.75
N PRO A 23 16.24 -0.47 2.47
CA PRO A 23 16.92 0.76 2.11
C PRO A 23 16.22 1.98 2.73
N ALA A 24 16.97 2.90 3.33
CA ALA A 24 16.42 4.12 3.96
C ALA A 24 15.56 4.98 3.02
N LYS A 25 15.73 4.85 1.70
CA LYS A 25 14.89 5.52 0.70
C LYS A 25 13.52 4.85 0.46
N LYS A 26 13.35 3.62 0.92
CA LYS A 26 12.11 2.82 0.80
C LYS A 26 11.26 2.88 2.07
N ILE A 27 11.86 3.16 3.23
CA ILE A 27 11.13 3.50 4.44
C ILE A 27 11.00 5.03 4.47
N SER A 28 9.80 5.54 4.22
CA SER A 28 9.50 6.91 4.64
C SER A 28 9.04 6.82 6.10
N ASP A 29 9.95 7.03 7.04
CA ASP A 29 9.63 7.16 8.48
C ASP A 29 8.60 8.28 8.74
N THR A 30 8.40 9.15 7.75
CA THR A 30 7.45 10.26 7.74
C THR A 30 6.18 9.99 6.94
N ASP A 31 5.95 8.78 6.42
CA ASP A 31 4.70 8.50 5.69
C ASP A 31 3.53 8.38 6.68
N LYS A 32 2.92 9.52 6.95
CA LYS A 32 1.73 9.68 7.81
C LYS A 32 0.52 8.86 7.35
N TYR A 33 0.56 8.30 6.14
CA TYR A 33 -0.51 7.51 5.56
C TYR A 33 -0.29 6.01 5.71
N PHE A 34 0.94 5.56 5.97
CA PHE A 34 1.29 4.14 6.11
C PHE A 34 0.52 3.44 7.24
N SER A 35 0.23 4.16 8.32
CA SER A 35 -0.55 3.65 9.47
C SER A 35 -1.96 4.24 9.55
N ASN A 36 -2.43 4.95 8.51
CA ASN A 36 -3.77 5.52 8.50
C ASN A 36 -4.80 4.42 8.21
N THR A 37 -5.51 3.99 9.25
CA THR A 37 -6.49 2.91 9.17
C THR A 37 -7.64 3.20 8.19
N LYS A 38 -8.06 4.46 8.05
CA LYS A 38 -9.10 4.85 7.07
C LYS A 38 -8.61 4.67 5.64
N LEU A 39 -7.36 5.03 5.37
CA LEU A 39 -6.77 4.86 4.04
C LEU A 39 -6.60 3.37 3.71
N LEU A 40 -6.08 2.58 4.65
CA LEU A 40 -5.91 1.13 4.45
C LEU A 40 -7.25 0.44 4.17
N GLN A 41 -8.32 0.86 4.85
CA GLN A 41 -9.66 0.34 4.59
C GLN A 41 -10.19 0.74 3.21
N ALA A 42 -10.05 2.01 2.82
CA ALA A 42 -10.45 2.47 1.49
C ALA A 42 -9.69 1.75 0.36
N LEU A 43 -8.39 1.47 0.56
CA LEU A 43 -7.59 0.70 -0.38
C LEU A 43 -8.10 -0.74 -0.52
N LYS A 44 -8.41 -1.39 0.61
CA LYS A 44 -8.95 -2.76 0.60
C LYS A 44 -10.30 -2.84 -0.13
N GLU A 45 -11.21 -1.90 0.14
CA GLU A 45 -12.49 -1.81 -0.56
C GLU A 45 -12.29 -1.61 -2.07
N ALA A 46 -11.32 -0.78 -2.47
CA ALA A 46 -10.98 -0.60 -3.88
C ALA A 46 -10.38 -1.87 -4.52
N GLU A 47 -9.53 -2.61 -3.81
CA GLU A 47 -8.99 -3.89 -4.28
C GLU A 47 -10.10 -4.93 -4.51
N GLU A 48 -11.08 -5.00 -3.59
CA GLU A 48 -12.25 -5.86 -3.71
C GLU A 48 -13.14 -5.47 -4.90
N ASP A 49 -13.39 -4.17 -5.09
CA ASP A 49 -14.12 -3.64 -6.25
C ASP A 49 -13.41 -3.99 -7.57
N ILE A 50 -12.09 -3.85 -7.63
CA ILE A 50 -11.30 -4.22 -8.82
C ILE A 50 -11.38 -5.73 -9.08
N ALA A 51 -11.23 -6.56 -8.04
CA ALA A 51 -11.28 -8.01 -8.16
C ALA A 51 -12.67 -8.50 -8.60
N ALA A 52 -13.74 -7.83 -8.17
CA ALA A 52 -15.10 -8.10 -8.58
C ALA A 52 -15.41 -7.60 -10.01
N GLY A 53 -14.51 -6.83 -10.63
CA GLY A 53 -14.73 -6.20 -11.93
C GLY A 53 -15.76 -5.06 -11.87
N SER A 54 -15.96 -4.47 -10.68
CA SER A 54 -16.88 -3.35 -10.47
C SER A 54 -16.35 -2.11 -11.19
N VAL A 55 -17.01 -1.71 -12.28
CA VAL A 55 -16.69 -0.47 -13.00
C VAL A 55 -17.70 0.59 -12.59
N ARG A 56 -17.22 1.72 -12.08
CA ARG A 56 -18.06 2.91 -11.85
C ARG A 56 -17.91 3.84 -13.05
N GLU A 57 -19.01 4.10 -13.74
CA GLU A 57 -19.04 5.10 -14.81
C GLU A 57 -19.04 6.49 -14.17
N VAL A 58 -17.94 7.22 -14.32
CA VAL A 58 -17.83 8.59 -13.85
C VAL A 58 -18.34 9.52 -14.95
N LYS A 59 -19.50 10.14 -14.73
CA LYS A 59 -20.12 11.06 -15.69
C LYS A 59 -19.58 12.49 -15.58
N ASP A 60 -19.04 12.86 -14.41
CA ASP A 60 -18.39 14.15 -14.17
C ASP A 60 -17.13 13.95 -13.32
N VAL A 61 -15.99 14.48 -13.76
CA VAL A 61 -14.71 14.40 -13.06
C VAL A 61 -14.79 15.01 -11.65
N LYS A 62 -15.70 15.95 -11.40
CA LYS A 62 -15.94 16.49 -10.06
C LYS A 62 -16.39 15.41 -9.06
N GLN A 63 -17.16 14.41 -9.51
CA GLN A 63 -17.64 13.31 -8.67
C GLN A 63 -16.51 12.39 -8.16
N ILE A 64 -15.34 12.40 -8.82
CA ILE A 64 -14.17 11.65 -8.35
C ILE A 64 -13.61 12.26 -7.07
N TRP A 65 -13.65 13.59 -6.96
CA TRP A 65 -12.99 14.34 -5.90
C TRP A 65 -13.91 14.66 -4.72
N GLU A 66 -15.23 14.56 -4.87
CA GLU A 66 -16.21 14.84 -3.82
C GLU A 66 -16.13 13.90 -2.60
N GLY A 67 -15.54 12.70 -2.77
CA GLY A 67 -15.37 11.72 -1.69
C GLY A 67 -13.97 11.67 -1.06
N ILE A 68 -13.02 12.46 -1.57
CA ILE A 68 -11.62 12.44 -1.10
C ILE A 68 -11.39 13.73 -0.31
N GLN A 69 -11.68 13.70 1.00
CA GLN A 69 -11.43 14.81 1.94
C GLN A 69 -10.68 14.36 3.19
#